data_AF-A0A7K1J1L3-F1
#
_entry.id   AF-A0A7K1J1L3-F1
#
_cell.length_a   1.000
_cell.length_b   1.000
_cell.length_c   1.000
_cell.angle_alpha   90.00
_cell.angle_beta   90.00
_cell.angle_gamma   90.00
#
_symmetry.space_group_name_H-M   'P 1'
#
loop_
_entity.id
_entity.type
_entity.pdbx_description
1 polymer ?
#
loop_
_entity_poly.entity_id
_entity_poly.type
_entity_poly.pdbx_seq_one_letter_code
_entity_poly.pdbx_strand_id
1 'polypeptide(L)' 'RTEAGIVGDVDFDAVQAVAGAITPMPGGTGPMTIACLLENTLSAARLQGAFPV' A
#
# COMPACT_ATOMS: atom_id res chain seq x y z
N ARG A 1 -6.24 3.92 -14.94
CA ARG A 1 -5.02 3.61 -15.73
C ARG A 1 -5.08 4.47 -16.98
N THR A 2 -4.10 5.34 -17.17
CA THR A 2 -3.97 6.19 -18.36
C THR A 2 -3.27 5.42 -19.48
N GLU A 3 -3.16 6.00 -20.67
CA GLU A 3 -2.35 5.44 -21.76
C GLU A 3 -0.89 5.22 -21.33
N ALA A 4 -0.37 6.08 -20.44
CA ALA A 4 0.98 5.99 -19.89
C ALA A 4 1.12 5.00 -18.71
N GLY A 5 0.02 4.44 -18.19
CA GLY A 5 0.06 3.42 -17.12
C GLY A 5 -0.73 3.78 -15.86
N ILE A 6 -0.28 3.27 -14.71
CA ILE A 6 -0.89 3.58 -13.42
C ILE A 6 -0.20 4.82 -12.85
N VAL A 7 -0.98 5.85 -12.58
CA VAL A 7 -0.54 7.12 -11.99
C VAL A 7 -1.34 7.38 -10.71
N GLY A 8 -0.74 8.07 -9.75
CA GLY A 8 -1.40 8.50 -8.52
C GLY A 8 -2.10 9.85 -8.68
N ASP A 9 -2.75 10.31 -7.62
CA ASP A 9 -3.52 11.56 -7.63
C ASP A 9 -2.65 12.82 -7.46
N VAL A 10 -1.37 12.64 -7.11
CA VAL A 10 -0.45 13.72 -6.75
C VAL A 10 0.49 14.04 -7.91
N ASP A 11 0.66 15.33 -8.20
CA ASP A 11 1.76 15.84 -9.03
C ASP A 11 3.07 15.70 -8.23
N PHE A 12 3.82 14.63 -8.52
CA PHE A 12 4.99 14.25 -7.75
C PHE A 12 6.11 15.30 -7.85
N ASP A 13 6.32 15.87 -9.05
CA ASP A 13 7.41 16.80 -9.31
C ASP A 13 7.19 18.13 -8.58
N ALA A 14 5.95 18.63 -8.58
CA ALA A 14 5.60 19.85 -7.86
C ALA A 14 5.68 19.67 -6.33
N VAL A 15 5.25 18.51 -5.82
CA VAL A 15 5.10 18.28 -4.37
C VAL A 15 6.38 17.79 -3.70
N GLN A 16 7.33 17.15 -4.42
CA GLN A 16 8.55 16.63 -3.79
C GLN A 16 9.44 17.72 -3.17
N ALA A 17 9.32 18.98 -3.63
CA ALA A 17 10.09 20.10 -3.09
C ALA A 17 9.51 20.67 -1.78
N VAL A 18 8.25 20.32 -1.46
CA VAL A 18 7.51 20.85 -0.31
C VAL A 18 7.28 19.78 0.76
N ALA A 19 6.97 18.55 0.33
CA ALA A 19 6.65 17.46 1.25
C ALA A 19 7.92 16.88 1.91
N GLY A 20 7.86 16.64 3.23
CA GLY A 20 8.95 15.96 3.96
C GLY A 20 9.08 14.47 3.63
N ALA A 21 8.02 13.86 3.10
CA ALA A 21 8.01 12.52 2.53
C ALA A 21 6.86 12.39 1.52
N ILE A 22 7.08 11.65 0.44
CA ILE A 22 6.10 11.41 -0.61
C ILE A 22 6.16 9.93 -1.05
N THR A 23 5.01 9.30 -1.23
CA THR A 23 4.94 7.91 -1.72
C THR A 23 4.88 7.92 -3.25
N PRO A 24 5.80 7.25 -3.96
CA PRO A 24 5.78 7.21 -5.41
C PRO A 24 4.63 6.32 -5.91
N MET A 25 4.09 6.67 -7.08
CA MET A 25 3.12 5.83 -7.78
C MET A 25 3.54 5.69 -9.25
N PRO A 26 3.68 4.46 -9.78
CA PRO A 26 3.41 3.16 -9.15
C PRO A 26 4.48 2.75 -8.11
N GLY A 27 4.13 1.81 -7.21
CA GLY A 27 5.05 1.21 -6.24
C GLY A 27 4.90 1.66 -4.79
N GLY A 28 3.96 2.58 -4.51
CA GLY A 28 3.71 3.09 -3.16
C GLY A 28 2.82 2.18 -2.30
N THR A 29 1.56 2.56 -2.13
CA THR A 29 0.67 1.94 -1.13
C THR A 29 0.11 0.57 -1.53
N GLY A 30 0.10 0.23 -2.82
CA GLY A 30 -0.45 -1.03 -3.32
C GLY A 30 0.11 -2.29 -2.64
N PRO A 31 1.45 -2.47 -2.58
CA PRO A 31 2.06 -3.58 -1.85
C PRO A 31 1.71 -3.61 -0.36
N MET A 32 1.58 -2.46 0.29
CA MET A 32 1.18 -2.37 1.69
C MET A 32 -0.28 -2.80 1.90
N THR A 33 -1.19 -2.49 0.98
CA THR A 33 -2.57 -2.99 1.05
C THR A 33 -2.62 -4.52 1.04
N ILE A 34 -1.81 -5.16 0.19
CA ILE A 34 -1.71 -6.63 0.15
C ILE A 34 -1.13 -7.16 1.47
N ALA A 35 -0.05 -6.57 1.96
CA ALA A 35 0.58 -6.98 3.22
C ALA A 35 -0.38 -6.87 4.41
N CYS A 36 -1.08 -5.74 4.56
CA CYS A 36 -2.05 -5.54 5.63
C CYS A 36 -3.24 -6.50 5.51
N LEU A 37 -3.70 -6.81 4.30
CA LEU A 37 -4.75 -7.81 4.11
C LEU A 37 -4.30 -9.19 4.59
N LEU A 38 -3.07 -9.60 4.26
CA LEU A 38 -2.51 -10.88 4.70
C LEU A 38 -2.31 -10.92 6.22
N GLU A 39 -1.83 -9.83 6.81
CA GLU A 39 -1.69 -9.70 8.27
C GLU A 39 -3.05 -9.82 8.98
N ASN A 40 -4.08 -9.14 8.47
CA ASN A 40 -5.44 -9.23 9.01
C ASN A 40 -5.99 -10.65 8.87
N THR A 41 -5.74 -11.30 7.73
CA THR A 41 -6.17 -12.67 7.47
C THR A 41 -5.49 -13.66 8.43
N LEU A 42 -4.18 -13.52 8.62
CA LEU A 42 -3.42 -14.34 9.56
C LEU A 42 -3.90 -14.14 11.00
N SER A 43 -4.16 -12.90 11.39
CA SER A 43 -4.68 -12.56 12.72
C SER A 43 -6.07 -13.17 12.95
N ALA A 44 -6.96 -13.07 11.97
CA ALA A 44 -8.28 -13.69 12.02
C ALA A 44 -8.20 -15.23 12.13
N ALA A 45 -7.31 -15.86 11.36
CA ALA A 45 -7.10 -17.32 11.42
C ALA A 45 -6.59 -17.77 12.80
N ARG A 46 -5.67 -17.02 13.41
CA ARG A 46 -5.21 -17.28 14.79
C ARG A 46 -6.34 -17.17 15.81
N LEU A 47 -7.19 -16.15 15.71
CA LEU A 47 -8.35 -15.97 16.58
C LEU A 47 -9.39 -17.11 16.45
N GLN A 48 -9.50 -17.70 15.27
CA GLN A 48 -10.37 -18.85 15.01
C GLN A 48 -9.76 -20.19 15.45
N GLY A 49 -8.54 -20.19 16.01
CA GLY A 49 -7.86 -21.40 16.45
C GLY A 49 -7.28 -22.24 15.29
N ALA A 50 -7.09 -21.64 14.10
CA ALA A 50 -6.51 -22.35 12.95
C ALA A 50 -5.02 -22.65 13.14
N PHE A 51 -4.35 -21.97 14.08
CA PHE A 51 -2.95 -22.20 14.43
C PHE A 51 -2.81 -22.34 15.96
N PRO A 52 -2.02 -23.31 16.45
CA PRO A 52 -1.70 -23.40 17.87
C PRO A 52 -0.88 -22.19 18.30
N VAL A 53 -1.18 -21.67 19.50
CA VAL A 53 -0.36 -20.66 20.20
C VAL A 53 0.95 -21.24 20.69
#